data_AF-A0A2A6REC4-F1
#
_entry.id   AF-A0A2A6REC4-F1
#
_cell.length_a   1.000
_cell.length_b   1.000
_cell.length_c   1.000
_cell.angle_alpha   90.00
_cell.angle_beta   90.00
_cell.angle_gamma   90.00
#
_symmetry.space_group_name_H-M   'P 1'
#
loop_
_entity.id
_entity.type
_entity.pdbx_description
1 polymer ?
#
loop_
_entity_poly.entity_id
_entity_poly.type
_entity_poly.pdbx_seq_one_letter_code
_entity_poly.pdbx_strand_id
1 'polypeptide(L)'
;MKIRQHPRINGILIGDEVYSHPHKLFARVADVFPAAVCVRIGVLSVDNPMEIILAPQLWRADDIENLSVCRYCGSREQIRTVSDTGIPFRVCTACSPLTSEELLDEAKG
;
A
#
# COMPACT_ATOMS: atom_id res chain seq x y z
N MET A 1 -9.55 -29.28 5.20
CA MET A 1 -9.61 -28.22 4.18
C MET A 1 -8.46 -27.26 4.42
N LYS A 2 -7.51 -27.11 3.49
CA LYS A 2 -6.40 -26.14 3.63
C LYS A 2 -6.83 -24.82 2.99
N ILE A 3 -6.97 -23.77 3.79
CA ILE A 3 -7.22 -22.42 3.28
C ILE A 3 -5.96 -21.99 2.51
N ARG A 4 -6.11 -21.68 1.22
CA ARG A 4 -5.00 -21.19 0.41
C ARG A 4 -4.93 -19.68 0.54
N GLN A 5 -3.71 -19.16 0.74
CA GLN A 5 -3.47 -17.73 0.76
C GLN A 5 -3.64 -17.15 -0.66
N HIS A 6 -4.31 -16.02 -0.75
CA HIS A 6 -4.49 -15.28 -1.99
C HIS A 6 -3.13 -14.74 -2.47
N PRO A 7 -2.80 -14.84 -3.77
CA PRO A 7 -1.48 -14.45 -4.28
C PRO A 7 -1.08 -13.01 -3.94
N ARG A 8 -2.03 -12.07 -3.92
CA ARG A 8 -1.77 -10.66 -3.56
C ARG A 8 -1.48 -10.42 -2.09
N ILE A 9 -1.89 -11.33 -1.20
CA ILE A 9 -1.56 -11.25 0.23
C ILE A 9 -0.14 -11.78 0.48
N ASN A 10 0.37 -12.63 -0.42
CA ASN A 10 1.70 -13.19 -0.25
C ASN A 10 2.75 -12.07 -0.16
N GLY A 11 3.52 -12.06 0.92
CA GLY A 11 4.54 -11.04 1.17
C GLY A 11 4.03 -9.72 1.76
N ILE A 12 2.72 -9.53 1.98
CA ILE A 12 2.21 -8.42 2.79
C ILE A 12 2.53 -8.67 4.27
N LEU A 13 3.09 -7.66 4.93
CA LEU A 13 3.44 -7.68 6.35
C LEU A 13 2.64 -6.65 7.14
N ILE A 14 2.52 -6.87 8.45
CA ILE A 14 2.02 -5.85 9.37
C ILE A 14 2.91 -4.61 9.28
N GLY A 15 2.29 -3.44 9.21
CA GLY A 15 2.97 -2.15 9.03
C GLY A 15 3.14 -1.72 7.57
N ASP A 16 2.95 -2.63 6.61
CA ASP A 16 2.99 -2.29 5.19
C ASP A 16 1.94 -1.22 4.86
N GLU A 17 2.36 -0.25 4.07
CA GLU A 17 1.48 0.71 3.42
C GLU A 17 0.73 0.03 2.27
N VAL A 18 -0.58 0.12 2.30
CA VAL A 18 -1.47 -0.38 1.25
C VAL A 18 -2.41 0.72 0.79
N TYR A 19 -2.80 0.64 -0.48
CA TYR A 19 -3.80 1.54 -1.06
C TYR A 19 -5.05 0.76 -1.43
N SER A 20 -6.22 1.26 -1.05
CA SER A 20 -7.51 0.70 -1.44
C SER A 20 -8.05 1.36 -2.72
N HIS A 21 -8.28 0.58 -3.77
CA HIS A 21 -8.88 1.10 -5.01
C HIS A 21 -10.34 1.57 -4.84
N PRO A 22 -11.22 0.83 -4.12
CA PRO A 22 -12.61 1.27 -3.93
C PRO A 22 -12.72 2.52 -3.04
N HIS A 23 -11.92 2.59 -1.98
CA HIS A 23 -12.01 3.69 -1.01
C HIS A 23 -11.12 4.89 -1.37
N LYS A 24 -10.15 4.71 -2.28
CA LYS A 24 -9.13 5.73 -2.63
C LYS A 24 -8.33 6.21 -1.42
N LEU A 25 -8.08 5.31 -0.47
CA LEU A 25 -7.41 5.60 0.79
C LEU A 25 -6.10 4.82 0.94
N PHE A 26 -5.14 5.45 1.59
CA PHE A 26 -3.91 4.82 2.07
C PHE A 26 -4.09 4.41 3.53
N ALA A 27 -3.52 3.27 3.89
CA ALA A 27 -3.51 2.82 5.27
C ALA A 27 -2.31 1.92 5.56
N ARG A 28 -2.09 1.67 6.84
CA ARG A 28 -1.10 0.68 7.29
C ARG A 28 -1.81 -0.59 7.73
N VAL A 29 -1.25 -1.72 7.31
CA VAL A 29 -1.72 -3.05 7.69
C VAL A 29 -1.56 -3.23 9.19
N ALA A 30 -2.66 -3.54 9.86
CA ALA A 30 -2.72 -3.88 11.27
C ALA A 30 -2.75 -5.40 11.49
N ASP A 31 -3.32 -6.17 10.56
CA ASP A 31 -3.35 -7.63 10.60
C ASP A 31 -3.50 -8.22 9.18
N VAL A 32 -3.07 -9.48 8.99
CA VAL A 32 -3.04 -10.15 7.69
C VAL A 32 -3.84 -11.45 7.74
N PHE A 33 -4.81 -11.59 6.84
CA PHE A 33 -5.66 -12.78 6.68
C PHE A 33 -5.38 -13.45 5.34
N PRO A 34 -5.78 -14.72 5.14
CA PRO A 34 -5.48 -15.44 3.90
C PRO A 34 -5.95 -14.75 2.61
N ALA A 35 -7.01 -13.95 2.64
CA ALA A 35 -7.55 -13.26 1.46
C ALA A 35 -7.87 -11.77 1.71
N ALA A 36 -7.34 -11.18 2.79
CA ALA A 36 -7.64 -9.80 3.18
C ALA A 36 -6.57 -9.25 4.12
N VAL A 37 -6.59 -7.94 4.32
CA VAL A 37 -5.82 -7.26 5.38
C VAL A 37 -6.78 -6.47 6.25
N CYS A 38 -6.48 -6.38 7.54
CA CYS A 38 -7.10 -5.39 8.41
C CYS A 38 -6.21 -4.14 8.43
N VAL A 39 -6.82 -2.97 8.30
CA VAL A 39 -6.16 -1.66 8.40
C VAL A 39 -6.86 -0.81 9.45
N ARG A 40 -6.19 0.23 9.95
CA ARG A 40 -6.82 1.24 10.83
C ARG A 40 -6.96 2.55 10.06
N ILE A 41 -8.19 3.05 9.94
CA ILE A 41 -8.51 4.31 9.26
C ILE A 41 -8.97 5.33 10.29
N GLY A 42 -8.43 6.56 10.22
CA GLY A 42 -8.96 7.69 10.98
C GLY A 42 -10.27 8.16 10.36
N VAL A 43 -11.35 8.10 11.14
CA VAL A 43 -12.67 8.59 10.77
C VAL A 43 -12.96 9.82 11.60
N LEU A 44 -13.21 10.95 10.94
CA LEU A 44 -13.69 12.16 11.58
C LEU A 44 -15.22 12.09 11.66
N SER A 45 -15.78 11.96 12.87
CA SER A 45 -17.19 12.21 13.09
C SER A 45 -17.41 13.70 13.33
N VAL A 46 -18.41 14.26 12.65
CA VAL A 46 -18.86 15.65 12.79
C VAL A 46 -20.07 15.76 13.71
N ASP A 47 -20.41 14.70 14.44
CA ASP A 47 -21.37 14.77 15.55
C ASP A 47 -20.85 15.77 16.60
N ASN A 48 -21.72 16.28 17.48
CA ASN A 48 -21.31 17.20 18.54
C ASN A 48 -21.20 16.42 19.87
N PRO A 49 -20.00 16.24 20.46
CA PRO A 49 -18.70 16.82 20.08
C PRO A 49 -18.03 16.13 18.89
N MET A 50 -17.22 16.89 18.13
CA MET A 50 -16.41 16.37 17.03
C MET A 50 -15.38 15.38 17.56
N GLU A 51 -15.32 14.18 17.00
CA GLU A 51 -14.45 13.11 17.46
C GLU A 51 -13.69 12.45 16.30
N ILE A 52 -12.42 12.13 16.53
CA ILE A 52 -11.63 11.30 15.61
C ILE A 52 -11.57 9.89 16.19
N ILE A 53 -12.08 8.92 15.43
CA ILE A 53 -12.10 7.51 15.82
C ILE A 53 -11.20 6.72 14.87
N LEU A 54 -10.36 5.85 15.42
CA LEU A 54 -9.62 4.86 14.61
C LEU A 54 -10.51 3.64 14.39
N ALA A 55 -11.08 3.52 13.21
CA ALA A 55 -11.93 2.39 12.85
C ALA A 55 -11.12 1.28 12.16
N PRO A 56 -11.19 0.03 12.64
CA PRO A 56 -10.65 -1.10 11.89
C PRO A 56 -11.48 -1.34 10.62
N GLN A 57 -10.81 -1.58 9.50
CA GLN A 57 -11.46 -1.96 8.25
C GLN A 57 -10.80 -3.19 7.66
N LEU A 58 -11.62 -4.11 7.16
CA LEU A 58 -11.15 -5.30 6.44
C LEU A 58 -11.19 -5.01 4.95
N TRP A 59 -10.03 -5.02 4.30
CA TRP A 59 -9.88 -4.81 2.87
C TRP A 59 -9.49 -6.11 2.17
N ARG A 60 -10.20 -6.46 1.10
CA ARG A 60 -9.96 -7.71 0.36
C ARG A 60 -8.67 -7.61 -0.45
N ALA A 61 -8.03 -8.76 -0.68
CA ALA A 61 -6.81 -8.83 -1.46
C ALA A 61 -6.95 -8.25 -2.88
N ASP A 62 -8.13 -8.37 -3.49
CA ASP A 62 -8.39 -7.88 -4.85
C ASP A 62 -8.56 -6.36 -4.92
N ASP A 63 -8.83 -5.72 -3.79
CA ASP A 63 -9.15 -4.30 -3.68
C ASP A 63 -7.94 -3.45 -3.32
N ILE A 64 -6.78 -4.06 -3.04
CA ILE A 64 -5.60 -3.38 -2.51
C ILE A 64 -4.36 -3.52 -3.40
N GLU A 65 -3.52 -2.50 -3.35
CA GLU A 65 -2.14 -2.50 -3.87
C GLU A 65 -1.17 -2.37 -2.67
N ASN A 66 -0.13 -3.21 -2.62
CA ASN A 66 0.92 -3.09 -1.59
C ASN A 66 1.97 -2.09 -2.06
N LEU A 67 2.08 -0.97 -1.35
CA LEU A 67 3.02 0.10 -1.66
C LEU A 67 4.36 -0.08 -0.96
N SER A 68 4.53 -1.10 -0.13
CA SER A 68 5.79 -1.37 0.58
C SER A 68 6.74 -2.29 -0.18
N VAL A 69 6.33 -2.73 -1.37
CA VAL A 69 7.09 -3.64 -2.22
C VAL A 69 7.07 -3.17 -3.66
N CYS A 70 8.08 -3.60 -4.42
CA CYS A 70 8.13 -3.44 -5.87
C CYS A 70 7.03 -4.29 -6.52
N ARG A 71 6.21 -3.67 -7.36
CA ARG A 71 5.14 -4.32 -8.13
C ARG A 71 5.63 -5.53 -8.94
N TYR A 72 6.87 -5.51 -9.42
CA TYR A 72 7.38 -6.51 -10.36
C TYR A 72 8.14 -7.65 -9.68
N CYS A 73 8.99 -7.36 -8.69
CA CYS A 73 9.86 -8.37 -8.08
C CYS A 73 9.61 -8.59 -6.58
N GLY A 74 8.74 -7.81 -5.94
CA GLY A 74 8.48 -7.90 -4.50
C GLY A 74 9.59 -7.33 -3.61
N SER A 75 10.68 -6.78 -4.16
CA SER A 75 11.74 -6.14 -3.38
C SER A 75 11.20 -4.98 -2.55
N ARG A 76 11.73 -4.81 -1.34
CA ARG A 76 11.42 -3.69 -0.43
C ARG A 76 12.46 -2.57 -0.50
N GLU A 77 13.56 -2.82 -1.21
CA GLU A 77 14.70 -1.91 -1.28
C GLU A 77 14.61 -0.99 -2.48
N GLN A 78 15.05 0.26 -2.29
CA GLN A 78 15.15 1.28 -3.33
C GLN A 78 13.86 1.41 -4.16
N ILE A 79 12.70 1.32 -3.49
CA ILE A 79 11.40 1.45 -4.11
C ILE A 79 10.98 2.92 -4.20
N ARG A 80 10.46 3.31 -5.37
CA ARG A 80 9.93 4.65 -5.63
C ARG A 80 8.48 4.59 -6.07
N THR A 81 7.72 5.62 -5.77
CA THR A 81 6.32 5.74 -6.22
C THR A 81 6.29 6.17 -7.67
N VAL A 82 5.44 5.53 -8.49
CA VAL A 82 5.15 5.93 -9.87
C VAL A 82 3.82 6.67 -9.88
N SER A 83 3.83 7.94 -10.32
CA SER A 83 2.71 8.89 -10.16
C SER A 83 1.79 8.99 -11.39
N ASP A 84 2.24 8.52 -12.56
CA ASP A 84 1.66 8.97 -13.84
C ASP A 84 0.47 8.13 -14.32
N THR A 85 0.09 7.08 -13.61
CA THR A 85 -0.95 6.14 -14.04
C THR A 85 -2.30 6.34 -13.34
N GLY A 86 -2.39 7.27 -12.38
CA GLY A 86 -3.59 7.50 -11.56
C GLY A 86 -3.87 6.41 -10.51
N ILE A 87 -3.08 5.34 -10.48
CA ILE A 87 -3.10 4.31 -9.46
C ILE A 87 -1.70 4.24 -8.84
N PRO A 88 -1.53 4.53 -7.55
CA PRO A 88 -0.21 4.50 -6.95
C PRO A 88 0.30 3.07 -6.92
N PHE A 89 1.52 2.86 -7.42
CA PHE A 89 2.29 1.63 -7.18
C PHE A 89 3.76 2.00 -6.99
N ARG A 90 4.52 1.11 -6.36
CA ARG A 90 5.96 1.30 -6.17
C ARG A 90 6.79 0.32 -7.00
N VAL A 91 7.94 0.77 -7.46
CA VAL A 91 8.88 -0.02 -8.26
C VAL A 91 10.30 0.19 -7.76
N CYS A 92 11.12 -0.86 -7.71
CA CYS A 92 12.53 -0.71 -7.37
C CYS A 92 13.37 -0.26 -8.57
N THR A 93 14.51 0.37 -8.30
CA THR A 93 15.53 0.77 -9.29
C THR A 93 16.00 -0.37 -10.20
N ALA A 94 16.01 -1.61 -9.71
CA ALA A 94 16.37 -2.78 -10.52
C ALA A 94 15.32 -3.13 -11.59
N CYS A 95 14.03 -2.93 -11.29
CA CYS A 95 12.94 -3.23 -12.22
C CYS A 95 12.54 -2.04 -13.09
N SER A 96 12.79 -0.82 -12.62
CA SER A 96 12.63 0.41 -13.40
C SER A 96 13.80 1.34 -13.06
N PRO A 97 14.92 1.20 -13.80
CA PRO A 97 16.08 2.07 -13.65
C PRO A 97 15.68 3.54 -13.81
N LEU A 98 16.32 4.40 -13.03
CA LEU A 98 16.10 5.84 -13.14
C LEU A 98 16.56 6.34 -14.52
N THR A 99 15.78 7.23 -15.12
CA THR A 99 16.27 7.98 -16.29
C THR A 99 17.31 9.02 -15.85
N SER A 100 18.10 9.52 -16.79
CA SER A 100 19.12 10.54 -16.52
C SER A 100 18.54 11.82 -15.90
N GLU A 101 17.27 12.12 -16.17
CA GLU A 101 16.55 13.26 -15.60
C GLU A 101 16.18 13.01 -14.13
N GLU A 102 15.73 11.82 -13.77
CA GLU A 102 15.37 11.45 -12.39
C GLU A 102 16.60 11.41 -11.47
N LEU A 103 17.77 11.00 -11.98
CA LEU A 103 19.04 11.00 -11.25
C LEU A 103 19.53 12.42 -10.88
N LEU A 104 19.20 13.43 -11.70
CA LEU A 104 19.61 14.82 -11.46
C LEU A 104 18.78 15.50 -10.38
N ASP A 105 17.55 15.04 -10.15
CA ASP A 105 16.67 15.55 -9.10
C ASP A 105 16.99 14.93 -7.73
N GLU A 106 17.36 13.65 -7.66
CA GLU A 106 17.84 13.03 -6.41
C GLU A 106 19.16 13.64 -5.91
N ALA A 107 20.04 14.11 -6.80
CA ALA A 107 21.31 14.74 -6.43
C ALA A 107 21.15 16.16 -5.83
N LYS A 108 19.94 16.72 -5.83
CA LYS A 108 19.63 18.06 -5.32
C LYS A 108 18.88 18.07 -3.98
N GLY A 109 18.45 16.91 -3.49
CA GLY A 109 17.77 16.73 -2.19
C GLY A 109 18.70 16.17 -1.12
#